data_AF-A0A9Y2JIB3-F1
#
_entry.id   AF-A0A9Y2JIB3-F1
#
_cell.length_a   1.000
_cell.length_b   1.000
_cell.length_c   1.000
_cell.angle_alpha   90.00
_cell.angle_beta   90.00
_cell.angle_gamma   90.00
#
_symmetry.space_group_name_H-M   'P 1'
#
loop_
_entity.id
_entity.type
_entity.pdbx_description
1 polymer ?
#
loop_
_entity_poly.entity_id
_entity_poly.type
_entity_poly.pdbx_seq_one_letter_code
_entity_poly.pdbx_strand_id
1 'polypeptide(L)'
;MPEPAVPVPADPRLAARFTEDLLDGCRVLAKDYGYRPAQFERMVREHGGVEAARLLLRGAGTAGGFTVLWEKNQLGRSSEATMLRAEYADLFTPDELLLARRRLEEHGFDVDAHLRSLAEPG
;
A
#
# COMPACT_ATOMS: atom_id res chain seq x y z
N MET A 1 10.73 -27.06 16.20
CA MET A 1 9.54 -26.37 15.64
C MET A 1 9.83 -24.89 15.77
N PRO A 2 10.04 -24.12 14.68
CA PRO A 2 10.06 -22.67 14.83
C PRO A 2 8.67 -22.24 15.32
N GLU A 3 8.63 -21.40 16.36
CA GLU A 3 7.39 -20.80 16.84
C GLU A 3 6.72 -20.04 15.68
N PRO A 4 5.38 -20.04 15.59
CA PRO A 4 4.71 -19.11 14.68
C PRO A 4 5.10 -17.71 15.13
N ALA A 5 5.70 -16.93 14.22
CA ALA A 5 6.00 -15.53 14.46
C ALA A 5 4.68 -14.84 14.86
N VAL A 6 4.52 -14.58 16.16
CA VAL A 6 3.42 -13.79 16.68
C VAL A 6 3.54 -12.45 15.96
N PRO A 7 2.52 -11.98 15.21
CA PRO A 7 2.61 -10.67 14.59
C PRO A 7 2.83 -9.68 15.72
N VAL A 8 3.98 -9.01 15.69
CA VAL A 8 4.29 -7.89 16.59
C VAL A 8 3.07 -6.97 16.52
N PRO A 9 2.46 -6.54 17.65
CA PRO A 9 1.34 -5.63 17.58
C PRO A 9 1.81 -4.38 16.87
N ALA A 10 1.33 -4.19 15.64
CA ALA A 10 1.58 -3.03 14.82
C ALA A 10 1.34 -1.78 15.67
N ASP A 11 2.32 -0.86 15.71
CA ASP A 11 2.18 0.36 16.49
C ASP A 11 0.88 1.07 16.06
N PRO A 12 -0.09 1.26 16.96
CA PRO A 12 -1.41 1.77 16.60
C PRO A 12 -1.35 3.18 16.00
N ARG A 13 -0.32 3.97 16.34
CA ARG A 13 -0.10 5.29 15.75
C ARG A 13 0.38 5.17 14.31
N LEU A 14 1.26 4.22 14.06
CA LEU A 14 1.78 3.96 12.72
C LEU A 14 0.70 3.39 11.80
N ALA A 15 -0.13 2.48 12.32
CA ALA A 15 -1.29 1.96 11.60
C ALA A 15 -2.32 3.06 11.28
N ALA A 16 -2.55 4.00 12.21
CA ALA A 16 -3.42 5.16 11.97
C ALA A 16 -2.84 6.06 10.87
N ARG A 17 -1.54 6.38 10.92
CA ARG A 17 -0.86 7.18 9.89
C ARG A 17 -0.93 6.52 8.52
N PHE A 18 -0.69 5.21 8.46
CA PHE A 18 -0.83 4.44 7.22
C PHE A 18 -2.26 4.49 6.67
N THR A 19 -3.27 4.43 7.55
CA THR A 19 -4.68 4.58 7.17
C THR A 19 -4.95 5.95 6.55
N GLU A 20 -4.41 7.02 7.14
CA GLU A 20 -4.53 8.37 6.59
C GLU A 20 -3.85 8.51 5.22
N ASP A 21 -2.64 7.97 5.05
CA ASP A 21 -1.91 7.98 3.78
C ASP A 21 -2.70 7.26 2.67
N LEU A 22 -3.35 6.13 2.97
CA LEU A 22 -4.20 5.44 2.00
C LEU A 22 -5.46 6.25 1.62
N LEU A 23 -6.08 6.92 2.60
CA LEU A 23 -7.23 7.78 2.33
C LEU A 23 -6.85 9.02 1.53
N ASP A 24 -5.66 9.58 1.76
CA ASP A 24 -5.12 10.67 0.95
C ASP A 24 -4.88 10.21 -0.49
N GLY A 25 -4.28 9.03 -0.69
CA GLY A 25 -4.14 8.41 -2.01
C GLY A 25 -5.47 8.27 -2.75
N CYS A 26 -6.55 7.88 -2.06
CA CYS A 26 -7.90 7.83 -2.63
C CYS A 26 -8.40 9.21 -3.09
N ARG A 27 -8.13 10.26 -2.30
CA ARG A 27 -8.53 11.64 -2.62
C ARG A 27 -7.75 12.17 -3.82
N VAL A 28 -6.44 11.91 -3.88
CA VAL A 28 -5.57 12.23 -5.01
C VAL A 28 -6.05 11.54 -6.27
N LEU A 29 -6.39 10.24 -6.20
CA LEU A 29 -7.00 9.50 -7.32
C LEU A 29 -8.28 10.17 -7.84
N ALA A 30 -9.17 10.57 -6.93
CA ALA A 30 -10.41 11.23 -7.31
C ALA A 30 -10.18 12.62 -7.92
N LYS A 31 -9.24 13.39 -7.36
CA LYS A 31 -8.97 14.78 -7.75
C LYS A 31 -8.15 14.91 -9.02
N ASP A 32 -7.02 14.20 -9.10
CA ASP A 32 -6.03 14.36 -10.17
C ASP A 32 -6.29 13.40 -11.35
N TYR A 33 -6.96 12.27 -11.11
CA TYR A 33 -7.18 11.24 -12.12
C TYR A 33 -8.66 10.95 -12.40
N GLY A 34 -9.59 11.60 -11.69
CA GLY A 34 -11.03 11.41 -11.84
C GLY A 34 -11.53 10.01 -11.46
N TYR A 35 -10.68 9.19 -10.83
CA TYR A 35 -11.02 7.83 -10.44
C TYR A 35 -11.31 7.76 -8.95
N ARG A 36 -12.54 7.38 -8.58
CA ARG A 36 -12.92 7.27 -7.17
C ARG A 36 -12.94 5.81 -6.71
N PRO A 37 -11.95 5.34 -5.92
CA PRO A 37 -11.90 3.98 -5.42
C PRO A 37 -12.86 3.78 -4.22
N ALA A 38 -14.17 3.99 -4.41
CA ALA A 38 -15.14 4.03 -3.31
C ALA A 38 -15.20 2.75 -2.46
N GLN A 39 -15.00 1.58 -3.08
CA GLN A 39 -14.94 0.30 -2.36
C GLN A 39 -13.71 0.21 -1.45
N PHE A 40 -12.54 0.62 -1.94
CA PHE A 40 -11.31 0.63 -1.16
C PHE A 40 -11.38 1.67 -0.06
N GLU A 41 -11.85 2.90 -0.36
CA GLU A 41 -12.02 3.95 0.64
C GLU A 41 -12.94 3.49 1.79
N ARG A 42 -14.04 2.81 1.47
CA ARG A 42 -14.94 2.24 2.47
C ARG A 42 -14.24 1.16 3.30
N MET A 43 -13.53 0.23 2.67
CA MET A 43 -12.79 -0.83 3.35
C MET A 43 -11.73 -0.27 4.31
N VAL A 44 -11.00 0.77 3.91
CA VAL A 44 -10.01 1.46 4.76
C VAL A 44 -10.69 2.11 5.97
N ARG A 45 -11.89 2.68 5.81
CA ARG A 45 -12.65 3.27 6.93
C ARG A 45 -13.24 2.23 7.88
N GLU A 46 -13.68 1.09 7.36
CA GLU A 46 -14.33 0.02 8.13
C GLU A 46 -13.32 -0.86 8.89
N HIS A 47 -12.19 -1.19 8.26
CA HIS A 47 -11.21 -2.15 8.78
C HIS A 47 -9.86 -1.53 9.17
N GLY A 48 -9.62 -0.26 8.81
CA GLY A 48 -8.31 0.37 8.91
C GLY A 48 -7.44 0.08 7.69
N GLY A 49 -6.39 0.87 7.51
CA GLY A 49 -5.50 0.80 6.35
C GLY A 49 -4.75 -0.52 6.24
N VAL A 50 -4.21 -1.02 7.35
CA VAL A 50 -3.39 -2.26 7.38
C VAL A 50 -4.21 -3.46 6.90
N GLU A 51 -5.38 -3.70 7.49
CA GLU A 51 -6.25 -4.80 7.07
C GLU A 51 -6.79 -4.60 5.65
N ALA A 52 -7.13 -3.37 5.25
CA ALA A 52 -7.55 -3.08 3.87
C ALA A 52 -6.45 -3.41 2.85
N ALA A 53 -5.19 -3.09 3.16
CA ALA A 53 -4.04 -3.42 2.31
C ALA A 53 -3.81 -4.94 2.23
N ARG A 54 -3.93 -5.67 3.35
CA ARG A 54 -3.86 -7.14 3.37
C ARG A 54 -4.97 -7.77 2.52
N LEU A 55 -6.20 -7.26 2.61
CA LEU A 55 -7.33 -7.72 1.81
C LEU A 55 -7.11 -7.45 0.31
N LEU A 56 -6.51 -6.30 -0.02
CA LEU A 56 -6.11 -5.93 -1.38
C LEU A 56 -5.05 -6.90 -1.93
N LEU A 57 -4.08 -7.31 -1.11
CA LEU A 57 -3.09 -8.33 -1.47
C LEU A 57 -3.69 -9.74 -1.66
N ARG A 58 -4.72 -10.09 -0.88
CA ARG A 58 -5.38 -11.41 -0.97
C ARG A 58 -6.39 -11.53 -2.12
N GLY A 59 -6.57 -10.48 -2.92
CA GLY A 59 -7.38 -10.53 -4.14
C GLY A 59 -8.87 -10.23 -3.95
N ALA A 60 -9.27 -9.68 -2.80
CA ALA A 60 -10.68 -9.39 -2.50
C ALA A 60 -11.22 -8.08 -3.13
N GLY A 61 -10.40 -7.33 -3.87
CA GLY A 61 -10.88 -6.29 -4.77
C GLY A 61 -10.27 -4.92 -4.53
N THR A 62 -9.50 -4.45 -5.51
CA THR A 62 -9.57 -3.11 -6.11
C THR A 62 -8.46 -2.96 -7.15
N ALA A 63 -8.49 -3.81 -8.18
CA ALA A 63 -7.55 -3.71 -9.31
C ALA A 63 -7.66 -2.35 -10.03
N GLY A 64 -8.84 -1.72 -10.04
CA GLY A 64 -9.06 -0.49 -10.80
C GLY A 64 -8.19 0.70 -10.37
N GLY A 65 -7.96 0.90 -9.07
CA GLY A 65 -7.08 1.99 -8.60
C GLY A 65 -5.62 1.75 -8.99
N PHE A 66 -5.17 0.50 -8.87
CA PHE A 66 -3.83 0.09 -9.28
C PHE A 66 -3.64 0.25 -10.79
N THR A 67 -4.60 -0.22 -11.60
CA THR A 67 -4.58 -0.07 -13.07
C THR A 67 -4.51 1.40 -13.48
N VAL A 68 -5.31 2.28 -12.88
CA VAL A 68 -5.27 3.72 -13.18
C VAL A 68 -3.89 4.31 -12.86
N LEU A 69 -3.30 3.97 -11.71
CA LEU A 69 -1.96 4.44 -11.36
C LEU A 69 -0.91 3.90 -12.32
N TRP A 70 -1.04 2.65 -12.75
CA TRP A 70 -0.15 2.04 -13.73
C TRP A 70 -0.22 2.73 -15.10
N GLU A 71 -1.42 2.94 -15.64
CA GLU A 71 -1.64 3.67 -16.91
C GLU A 71 -1.11 5.10 -16.88
N LYS A 72 -1.02 5.70 -15.68
CA LYS A 72 -0.52 7.06 -15.47
C LYS A 72 0.95 7.10 -15.07
N ASN A 73 1.64 5.95 -15.00
CA ASN A 73 3.03 5.82 -14.56
C ASN A 73 3.26 6.41 -13.15
N GLN A 74 2.29 6.22 -12.26
CA GLN A 74 2.22 6.79 -10.91
C GLN A 74 2.08 5.69 -9.85
N LEU A 75 2.59 4.49 -10.14
CA LEU A 75 2.56 3.34 -9.24
C LEU A 75 3.24 3.58 -7.89
N GLY A 76 4.14 4.57 -7.78
CA GLY A 76 4.72 4.98 -6.49
C GLY A 76 3.68 5.53 -5.50
N ARG A 77 2.45 5.84 -5.95
CA ARG A 77 1.33 6.26 -5.10
C ARG A 77 0.38 5.13 -4.74
N SER A 78 0.66 3.90 -5.16
CA SER A 78 -0.21 2.76 -4.89
C SER A 78 -0.12 2.34 -3.42
N SER A 79 -1.11 1.57 -2.99
CA SER A 79 -1.10 0.93 -1.68
C SER A 79 0.13 0.03 -1.52
N GLU A 80 0.49 -0.74 -2.56
CA GLU A 80 1.68 -1.60 -2.57
C GLU A 80 2.98 -0.82 -2.37
N ALA A 81 3.15 0.32 -3.06
CA ALA A 81 4.34 1.15 -2.91
C ALA A 81 4.40 1.76 -1.50
N THR A 82 3.25 2.17 -0.97
CA THR A 82 3.13 2.71 0.38
C THR A 82 3.50 1.67 1.44
N MET A 83 3.07 0.41 1.28
CA MET A 83 3.42 -0.69 2.20
C MET A 83 4.94 -0.92 2.30
N LEU A 84 5.67 -0.71 1.21
CA LEU A 84 7.11 -0.96 1.13
C LEU A 84 7.97 0.16 1.72
N ARG A 85 7.37 1.30 2.11
CA ARG A 85 8.09 2.39 2.77
C ARG A 85 8.66 1.90 4.08
N ALA A 86 9.92 2.25 4.37
CA ALA A 86 10.62 1.82 5.58
C ALA A 86 9.85 2.16 6.86
N GLU A 87 9.13 3.29 6.88
CA GLU A 87 8.30 3.67 8.04
C GLU A 87 7.12 2.74 8.29
N TYR A 88 6.59 2.06 7.27
CA TYR A 88 5.41 1.17 7.37
C TYR A 88 5.73 -0.31 7.26
N ALA A 89 6.96 -0.67 6.91
CA ALA A 89 7.38 -2.05 6.71
C ALA A 89 7.09 -2.94 7.94
N ASP A 90 7.28 -2.41 9.15
CA ASP A 90 6.99 -3.12 10.41
C ASP A 90 5.50 -3.45 10.65
N LEU A 91 4.58 -2.86 9.88
CA LEU A 91 3.13 -3.17 9.96
C LEU A 91 2.77 -4.48 9.25
N PHE A 92 3.65 -4.99 8.39
CA PHE A 92 3.36 -6.09 7.46
C PHE A 92 4.34 -7.23 7.64
N THR A 93 3.93 -8.43 7.24
CA THR A 93 4.86 -9.57 7.23
C THR A 93 5.80 -9.50 6.03
N PRO A 94 6.97 -10.15 6.09
CA PRO A 94 7.88 -10.23 4.95
C PRO A 94 7.19 -10.78 3.69
N ASP A 95 6.30 -11.76 3.81
CA ASP A 95 5.53 -12.32 2.69
C ASP A 95 4.56 -11.30 2.08
N GLU A 96 3.91 -10.47 2.90
CA GLU A 96 3.02 -9.40 2.44
C GLU A 96 3.79 -8.33 1.67
N LEU A 97 4.95 -7.91 2.19
CA LEU A 97 5.83 -6.96 1.51
C LEU A 97 6.38 -7.55 0.21
N LEU A 98 6.76 -8.82 0.20
CA LEU A 98 7.27 -9.49 -1.00
C LEU A 98 6.19 -9.58 -2.09
N LEU A 99 4.94 -9.86 -1.72
CA LEU A 99 3.81 -9.86 -2.66
C LEU A 99 3.52 -8.46 -3.21
N ALA A 100 3.55 -7.43 -2.36
CA ALA A 100 3.38 -6.04 -2.78
C ALA A 100 4.48 -5.60 -3.77
N ARG A 101 5.74 -5.91 -3.46
CA ARG A 101 6.90 -5.67 -4.34
C ARG A 101 6.72 -6.39 -5.68
N ARG A 102 6.42 -7.69 -5.65
CA ARG A 102 6.27 -8.50 -6.85
C ARG A 102 5.20 -7.91 -7.79
N ARG A 103 4.06 -7.48 -7.26
CA ARG A 103 3.00 -6.84 -8.07
C ARG A 103 3.48 -5.60 -8.79
N LEU A 104 4.28 -4.76 -8.13
CA LEU A 104 4.85 -3.55 -8.74
C LEU A 104 5.85 -3.92 -9.86
N GLU A 105 6.75 -4.86 -9.58
CA GLU A 105 7.76 -5.33 -10.53
C GLU A 105 7.14 -6.02 -11.75
N GLU A 106 6.08 -6.81 -11.56
CA GLU A 106 5.30 -7.44 -12.65
C GLU A 106 4.68 -6.41 -13.60
N HIS A 107 4.51 -5.16 -13.15
CA HIS A 107 4.00 -4.04 -13.95
C HIS A 107 5.11 -3.07 -14.41
N GLY A 108 6.38 -3.47 -14.26
CA GLY A 108 7.54 -2.71 -14.73
C GLY A 108 7.97 -1.55 -13.83
N PHE A 109 7.50 -1.51 -12.57
CA PHE A 109 7.89 -0.47 -11.64
C PHE A 109 9.19 -0.80 -10.91
N ASP A 110 10.16 0.12 -10.94
CA ASP A 110 11.42 -0.02 -10.20
C ASP A 110 11.21 0.37 -8.73
N VAL A 111 10.88 -0.64 -7.92
CA VAL A 111 10.65 -0.50 -6.48
C VAL A 111 11.90 0.03 -5.77
N ASP A 112 13.09 -0.47 -6.11
CA ASP A 112 14.32 -0.08 -5.42
C ASP A 112 14.70 1.36 -5.72
N ALA A 113 14.57 1.81 -6.97
CA ALA A 113 14.77 3.22 -7.31
C ALA A 113 13.76 4.13 -6.60
N HIS A 114 12.50 3.70 -6.52
CA HIS A 114 11.48 4.46 -5.79
C HIS A 114 11.80 4.59 -4.31
N LEU A 115 12.11 3.49 -3.62
CA LEU A 115 12.44 3.51 -2.20
C LEU A 115 13.72 4.32 -1.91
N ARG A 116 14.73 4.25 -2.79
CA ARG A 116 15.91 5.11 -2.70
C ARG A 116 15.53 6.59 -2.79
N SER A 117 14.68 6.97 -3.75
CA SER A 117 14.24 8.36 -3.91
C SER A 117 13.48 8.92 -2.71
N LEU A 118 12.82 8.05 -1.93
CA LEU A 118 12.12 8.44 -0.69
C LEU A 118 13.07 8.54 0.51
N ALA A 119 14.18 7.81 0.49
CA ALA A 119 15.15 7.75 1.57
C ALA A 119 16.18 8.89 1.54
N GLU A 120 16.29 9.62 0.42
CA GLU A 120 17.13 10.81 0.32
C GLU A 120 16.33 12.06 0.72
N PRO A 121 16.48 12.59 1.94
CA PRO A 121 16.08 13.95 2.22
C PRO A 121 17.06 14.87 1.47
N GLY A 122 16.55 15.60 0.48
CA GLY A 122 17.29 16.72 -0.13
C GLY A 122 17.60 17.82 0.87
#